data_AF-A0AAU6SW08-F1
#
_entry.id   AF-A0AAU6SW08-F1
#
_cell.length_a   1.000
_cell.length_b   1.000
_cell.length_c   1.000
_cell.angle_alpha   90.00
_cell.angle_beta   90.00
_cell.angle_gamma   90.00
#
_symmetry.space_group_name_H-M   'P 1'
#
loop_
_entity.id
_entity.type
_entity.pdbx_description
1 polymer ?
#
loop_
_entity_poly.entity_id
_entity_poly.type
_entity_poly.pdbx_seq_one_letter_code
_entity_poly.pdbx_strand_id
1 'polypeptide(L)'
;MIDPAGWYQVARHVPSPFFDQRTQQQPISLLVVHNISLPPGQFGGPYIEQFFTGQLDPSAHPFFATIATMQVSAHCLIRRDGEVVQFVPFSGRAWHAGQSSFAGQARCNDYSIGIELEGSDYVPYTSAQYQSLVRLTKALQQRYPAITQQRITGHQYIAPQRKTDPGLVFDWRYFFQQLSL
;
A
#
# COMPACT_ATOMS: atom_id res chain seq x y z
N MET A 1 -9.31 -8.37 13.20
CA MET A 1 -8.48 -9.50 12.72
C MET A 1 -8.54 -9.56 11.20
N ILE A 2 -7.70 -10.37 10.56
CA ILE A 2 -7.81 -10.68 9.12
C ILE A 2 -8.55 -12.00 9.01
N ASP A 3 -9.64 -12.02 8.26
CA ASP A 3 -10.45 -13.23 8.09
C ASP A 3 -9.79 -14.25 7.14
N PRO A 4 -10.36 -15.48 7.00
CA PRO A 4 -9.81 -16.48 6.10
C PRO A 4 -9.78 -16.06 4.62
N ALA A 5 -10.69 -15.19 4.19
CA ALA A 5 -10.74 -14.66 2.83
C ALA A 5 -9.65 -13.60 2.57
N GLY A 6 -9.02 -13.10 3.62
CA GLY A 6 -7.94 -12.12 3.54
C GLY A 6 -8.39 -10.68 3.77
N TRP A 7 -9.60 -10.45 4.28
CA TRP A 7 -10.12 -9.13 4.57
C TRP A 7 -9.84 -8.71 6.01
N TYR A 8 -9.22 -7.55 6.18
CA TYR A 8 -9.11 -6.87 7.46
C TYR A 8 -10.45 -6.33 7.97
N GLN A 9 -10.93 -6.83 9.10
CA GLN A 9 -12.24 -6.49 9.67
C GLN A 9 -12.42 -5.02 10.07
N VAL A 10 -11.34 -4.30 10.36
CA VAL A 10 -11.40 -2.89 10.79
C VAL A 10 -11.42 -1.94 9.58
N ALA A 11 -11.05 -2.42 8.39
CA ALA A 11 -11.02 -1.59 7.20
C ALA A 11 -12.41 -1.43 6.58
N ARG A 12 -12.67 -0.28 5.97
CA ARG A 12 -13.74 -0.12 4.98
C ARG A 12 -13.34 -0.84 3.70
N HIS A 13 -14.21 -1.70 3.17
CA HIS A 13 -13.91 -2.48 1.97
C HIS A 13 -14.45 -1.78 0.73
N VAL A 14 -13.58 -1.59 -0.26
CA VAL A 14 -13.91 -1.03 -1.57
C VAL A 14 -13.30 -1.97 -2.62
N PRO A 15 -13.94 -3.12 -2.90
CA PRO A 15 -13.34 -4.15 -3.73
C PRO A 15 -12.94 -3.62 -5.11
N SER A 16 -11.65 -3.74 -5.43
CA SER A 16 -11.11 -3.36 -6.74
C SER A 16 -11.14 -4.56 -7.71
N PRO A 17 -11.42 -4.34 -9.00
CA PRO A 17 -11.22 -5.38 -10.02
C PRO A 17 -9.75 -5.56 -10.42
N PHE A 18 -8.85 -4.66 -10.00
CA PHE A 18 -7.45 -4.64 -10.41
C PHE A 18 -6.58 -5.52 -9.51
N PHE A 19 -6.81 -6.82 -9.55
CA PHE A 19 -5.96 -7.81 -8.91
C PHE A 19 -6.14 -9.15 -9.60
N ASP A 20 -5.24 -10.08 -9.32
CA ASP A 20 -5.37 -11.47 -9.72
C ASP A 20 -4.86 -12.41 -8.61
N GLN A 21 -4.82 -13.70 -8.91
CA GLN A 21 -4.33 -14.70 -7.96
C GLN A 21 -2.80 -14.73 -7.96
N ARG A 22 -2.21 -14.96 -6.79
CA ARG A 22 -0.78 -15.26 -6.68
C ARG A 22 -0.52 -16.61 -7.33
N THR A 23 0.29 -16.63 -8.38
CA THR A 23 0.54 -17.85 -9.19
C THR A 23 1.61 -18.77 -8.62
N GLN A 24 2.43 -18.27 -7.69
CA GLN A 24 3.50 -19.04 -7.05
C GLN A 24 3.06 -19.47 -5.65
N GLN A 25 3.32 -20.73 -5.29
CA GLN A 25 3.14 -21.26 -3.92
C GLN A 25 4.18 -20.71 -2.94
N GLN A 26 4.59 -19.45 -3.09
CA GLN A 26 5.50 -18.79 -2.17
C GLN A 26 4.71 -18.08 -1.07
N PRO A 27 5.26 -18.02 0.15
CA PRO A 27 4.61 -17.29 1.22
C PRO A 27 4.57 -15.79 0.91
N ILE A 28 3.43 -15.17 1.20
CA ILE A 28 3.35 -13.71 1.34
C ILE A 28 4.28 -13.33 2.47
N SER A 29 5.31 -12.57 2.16
CA SER A 29 6.49 -12.42 3.02
C SER A 29 7.10 -11.03 2.99
N LEU A 30 6.58 -10.10 2.21
CA LEU A 30 7.09 -8.73 2.12
C LEU A 30 5.96 -7.74 2.37
N LEU A 31 6.23 -6.70 3.16
CA LEU A 31 5.35 -5.53 3.26
C LEU A 31 6.03 -4.35 2.58
N VAL A 32 5.33 -3.71 1.65
CA VAL A 32 5.82 -2.52 0.94
C VAL A 32 4.96 -1.33 1.32
N VAL A 33 5.60 -0.31 1.89
CA VAL A 33 4.99 0.97 2.22
C VAL A 33 5.13 1.92 1.04
N HIS A 34 4.03 2.57 0.69
CA HIS A 34 3.89 3.50 -0.41
C HIS A 34 3.28 4.82 0.07
N ASN A 35 3.26 5.81 -0.82
CA ASN A 35 2.40 6.97 -0.66
C ASN A 35 1.70 7.33 -1.96
N ILE A 36 0.56 8.00 -1.80
CA ILE A 36 -0.22 8.53 -2.90
C ILE A 36 -1.03 9.74 -2.46
N SER A 37 -1.17 10.72 -3.36
CA SER A 37 -2.13 11.81 -3.26
C SER A 37 -2.67 12.12 -4.64
N LEU A 38 -4.00 12.25 -4.76
CA LEU A 38 -4.67 12.55 -6.02
C LEU A 38 -5.71 13.66 -5.79
N PRO A 39 -5.60 14.82 -6.47
CA PRO A 39 -4.43 15.27 -7.24
C PRO A 39 -3.13 15.31 -6.41
N PRO A 40 -1.94 15.35 -7.04
CA PRO A 40 -0.67 15.37 -6.33
C PRO A 40 -0.62 16.46 -5.26
N GLY A 41 -0.29 16.07 -4.02
CA GLY A 41 -0.21 16.98 -2.86
C GLY A 41 -1.56 17.36 -2.24
N GLN A 42 -2.69 16.85 -2.75
CA GLN A 42 -4.03 17.07 -2.20
C GLN A 42 -4.56 15.80 -1.53
N PHE A 43 -5.31 15.98 -0.45
CA PHE A 43 -5.77 14.89 0.42
C PHE A 43 -7.28 14.97 0.67
N GLY A 44 -7.89 13.87 1.10
CA GLY A 44 -9.29 13.78 1.51
C GLY A 44 -10.30 13.52 0.37
N GLY A 45 -9.86 13.59 -0.89
CA GLY A 45 -10.72 13.35 -2.05
C GLY A 45 -11.05 11.87 -2.31
N PRO A 46 -12.01 11.59 -3.20
CA PRO A 46 -12.39 10.22 -3.59
C PRO A 46 -11.42 9.59 -4.62
N TYR A 47 -10.50 10.39 -5.16
CA TYR A 47 -9.77 10.06 -6.38
C TYR A 47 -8.81 8.87 -6.24
N ILE A 48 -8.25 8.61 -5.05
CA ILE A 48 -7.40 7.43 -4.82
C ILE A 48 -8.23 6.15 -4.94
N GLU A 49 -9.43 6.14 -4.36
CA GLU A 49 -10.33 5.00 -4.44
C GLU A 49 -10.79 4.79 -5.88
N GLN A 50 -11.23 5.85 -6.55
CA GLN A 50 -11.61 5.81 -7.96
C GLN A 50 -10.47 5.30 -8.85
N PHE A 51 -9.24 5.75 -8.61
CA PHE A 51 -8.07 5.30 -9.35
C PHE A 51 -7.83 3.80 -9.19
N PHE A 52 -7.81 3.32 -7.95
CA PHE A 52 -7.60 1.89 -7.69
C PHE A 52 -8.78 1.01 -8.09
N THR A 53 -9.97 1.57 -8.34
CA THR A 53 -11.13 0.81 -8.86
C THR A 53 -11.38 1.00 -10.37
N GLY A 54 -10.54 1.76 -11.08
CA GLY A 54 -10.72 2.01 -12.52
C GLY A 54 -11.88 2.94 -12.87
N GLN A 55 -12.24 3.84 -11.96
CA GLN A 55 -13.37 4.78 -12.06
C GLN A 55 -12.91 6.25 -12.06
N LEU A 56 -11.60 6.50 -12.16
CA LEU A 56 -11.06 7.86 -12.15
C LEU A 56 -11.46 8.61 -13.43
N ASP A 57 -12.18 9.72 -13.26
CA ASP A 57 -12.55 10.60 -14.38
C ASP A 57 -11.31 11.36 -14.89
N PRO A 58 -10.85 11.11 -16.14
CA PRO A 58 -9.68 11.80 -16.70
C PRO A 58 -9.90 13.29 -16.90
N SER A 59 -11.14 13.77 -16.96
CA SER A 59 -11.48 15.18 -17.17
C SER A 59 -11.49 16.02 -15.89
N ALA A 60 -11.56 15.37 -14.71
CA ALA A 60 -11.68 16.06 -13.42
C ALA A 60 -10.39 16.78 -12.98
N HIS A 61 -9.22 16.41 -13.50
CA HIS A 61 -7.96 17.10 -13.26
C HIS A 61 -6.93 16.77 -14.36
N PRO A 62 -6.06 17.71 -14.81
CA PRO A 62 -5.08 17.45 -15.88
C PRO A 62 -4.15 16.26 -15.61
N PHE A 63 -3.77 16.04 -14.36
CA PHE A 63 -2.97 14.88 -13.96
C PHE A 63 -3.71 13.55 -14.14
N PHE A 64 -5.04 13.53 -14.01
CA PHE A 64 -5.81 12.28 -14.11
C PHE A 64 -5.83 11.74 -15.54
N ALA A 65 -5.85 12.63 -16.53
CA ALA A 65 -5.73 12.24 -17.95
C ALA A 65 -4.47 11.40 -18.25
N THR A 66 -3.40 11.53 -17.44
CA THR A 66 -2.15 10.77 -17.66
C THR A 66 -2.14 9.40 -16.98
N ILE A 67 -3.03 9.16 -16.00
CA ILE A 67 -3.04 7.95 -15.19
C ILE A 67 -4.35 7.15 -15.29
N ALA A 68 -5.46 7.72 -15.75
CA ALA A 68 -6.80 7.10 -15.67
C ALA A 68 -6.92 5.75 -16.39
N THR A 69 -6.07 5.48 -17.38
CA THR A 69 -6.04 4.20 -18.12
C THR A 69 -5.15 3.15 -17.45
N MET A 70 -4.39 3.51 -16.41
CA MET A 70 -3.54 2.57 -15.68
C MET A 70 -4.38 1.62 -14.85
N GLN A 71 -4.02 0.34 -14.91
CA GLN A 71 -4.60 -0.69 -14.07
C GLN A 71 -3.64 -0.99 -12.93
N VAL A 72 -3.83 -0.31 -11.81
CA VAL A 72 -3.00 -0.45 -10.61
C VAL A 72 -3.88 -0.46 -9.37
N SER A 73 -3.40 -1.10 -8.31
CA SER A 73 -4.10 -1.18 -7.03
C SER A 73 -3.09 -1.39 -5.91
N ALA A 74 -3.52 -1.14 -4.68
CA ALA A 74 -2.85 -1.58 -3.46
C ALA A 74 -3.80 -2.47 -2.65
N HIS A 75 -3.28 -3.14 -1.63
CA HIS A 75 -4.16 -3.89 -0.73
C HIS A 75 -4.92 -2.93 0.18
N CYS A 76 -4.23 -1.93 0.74
CA CYS A 76 -4.83 -0.94 1.62
C CYS A 76 -4.37 0.48 1.30
N LEU A 77 -5.23 1.45 1.58
CA LEU A 77 -4.93 2.87 1.76
C LEU A 77 -5.17 3.24 3.22
N ILE A 78 -4.26 4.02 3.81
CA ILE A 78 -4.47 4.67 5.11
C ILE A 78 -4.56 6.18 4.89
N ARG A 79 -5.77 6.71 5.09
CA ARG A 79 -6.08 8.13 4.93
C ARG A 79 -5.41 8.99 6.00
N ARG A 80 -5.39 10.31 5.81
CA ARG A 80 -4.75 11.26 6.76
C ARG A 80 -5.28 11.15 8.18
N ASP A 81 -6.56 10.83 8.35
CA ASP A 81 -7.23 10.63 9.64
C ASP A 81 -7.01 9.24 10.25
N GLY A 82 -6.29 8.35 9.56
CA GLY A 82 -6.04 6.98 9.97
C GLY A 82 -7.11 5.97 9.55
N GLU A 83 -8.13 6.36 8.78
CA GLU A 83 -9.07 5.41 8.17
C GLU A 83 -8.31 4.43 7.29
N VAL A 84 -8.58 3.13 7.45
CA VAL A 84 -8.03 2.09 6.59
C VAL A 84 -9.11 1.70 5.56
N VAL A 85 -8.80 1.89 4.30
CA VAL A 85 -9.59 1.41 3.16
C VAL A 85 -8.86 0.22 2.55
N GLN A 86 -9.57 -0.85 2.23
CA GLN A 86 -8.98 -2.05 1.64
C GLN A 86 -9.64 -2.36 0.30
N PHE A 87 -8.81 -2.58 -0.71
CA PHE A 87 -9.27 -2.79 -2.09
C PHE A 87 -9.13 -4.23 -2.55
N VAL A 88 -8.09 -4.92 -2.07
CA VAL A 88 -7.74 -6.27 -2.50
C VAL A 88 -7.55 -7.12 -1.24
N PRO A 89 -8.17 -8.32 -1.15
CA PRO A 89 -7.90 -9.22 -0.05
C PRO A 89 -6.42 -9.59 -0.02
N PHE A 90 -5.80 -9.72 1.16
CA PHE A 90 -4.35 -9.97 1.25
C PHE A 90 -3.90 -11.29 0.60
N SER A 91 -4.81 -12.25 0.42
CA SER A 91 -4.59 -13.48 -0.34
C SER A 91 -4.39 -13.24 -1.84
N GLY A 92 -5.02 -12.21 -2.39
CA GLY A 92 -4.88 -11.77 -3.78
C GLY A 92 -3.56 -11.04 -4.04
N ARG A 93 -3.24 -10.86 -5.32
CA ARG A 93 -2.09 -10.10 -5.80
C ARG A 93 -2.54 -8.73 -6.30
N ALA A 94 -2.40 -7.70 -5.48
CA ALA A 94 -2.55 -6.32 -5.92
C ALA A 94 -1.41 -5.88 -6.86
N TRP A 95 -1.62 -4.84 -7.65
CA TRP A 95 -0.69 -4.37 -8.67
C TRP A 95 -0.04 -3.03 -8.27
N HIS A 96 0.82 -3.05 -7.24
CA HIS A 96 1.36 -1.83 -6.62
C HIS A 96 2.86 -1.59 -6.89
N ALA A 97 3.68 -2.65 -6.99
CA ALA A 97 5.13 -2.54 -7.00
C ALA A 97 5.74 -2.35 -8.40
N GLY A 98 5.02 -2.69 -9.48
CA GLY A 98 5.54 -2.69 -10.85
C GLY A 98 6.86 -3.49 -10.99
N GLN A 99 7.75 -3.04 -11.89
CA GLN A 99 9.10 -3.61 -12.01
C GLN A 99 9.91 -3.32 -10.74
N SER A 100 10.24 -4.38 -10.00
CA SER A 100 10.80 -4.29 -8.65
C SER A 100 11.56 -5.57 -8.26
N SER A 101 12.49 -5.44 -7.30
CA SER A 101 13.24 -6.56 -6.71
C SER A 101 13.55 -6.30 -5.24
N PHE A 102 13.35 -7.29 -4.38
CA PHE A 102 13.72 -7.25 -2.97
C PHE A 102 14.67 -8.41 -2.66
N ALA A 103 15.83 -8.11 -2.08
CA ALA A 103 16.86 -9.11 -1.73
C ALA A 103 17.22 -10.07 -2.91
N GLY A 104 17.27 -9.53 -4.14
CA GLY A 104 17.56 -10.29 -5.36
C GLY A 104 16.36 -10.99 -6.01
N GLN A 105 15.19 -11.01 -5.35
CA GLN A 105 13.98 -11.62 -5.87
C GLN A 105 13.11 -10.60 -6.61
N ALA A 106 12.99 -10.75 -7.93
CA ALA A 106 12.17 -9.89 -8.78
C ALA A 106 10.65 -10.07 -8.55
N ARG A 107 9.85 -9.16 -9.12
CA ARG A 107 8.37 -9.21 -9.16
C ARG A 107 7.73 -9.17 -7.78
N CYS A 108 7.98 -8.10 -7.02
CA CYS A 108 7.56 -7.99 -5.63
C CYS A 108 6.06 -8.18 -5.41
N ASN A 109 5.19 -7.82 -6.37
CA ASN A 109 3.75 -8.09 -6.27
C ASN A 109 3.45 -9.56 -5.94
N ASP A 110 4.25 -10.52 -6.44
CA ASP A 110 3.98 -11.95 -6.28
C ASP A 110 4.04 -12.43 -4.82
N TYR A 111 4.78 -11.75 -3.95
CA TYR A 111 4.98 -12.14 -2.54
C TYR A 111 4.83 -10.99 -1.53
N SER A 112 4.35 -9.82 -1.97
CA SER A 112 4.21 -8.65 -1.11
C SER A 112 2.79 -8.15 -0.93
N ILE A 113 2.60 -7.42 0.18
CA ILE A 113 1.42 -6.61 0.47
C ILE A 113 1.82 -5.14 0.36
N GLY A 114 1.20 -4.42 -0.57
CA GLY A 114 1.29 -2.96 -0.67
C GLY A 114 0.29 -2.24 0.23
N ILE A 115 0.79 -1.34 1.08
CA ILE A 115 0.00 -0.38 1.85
C ILE A 115 0.36 1.04 1.40
N GLU A 116 -0.64 1.79 0.96
CA GLU A 116 -0.55 3.18 0.59
C GLU A 116 -0.85 4.08 1.78
N LEU A 117 -0.03 5.09 2.02
CA LEU A 117 -0.34 6.18 2.94
C LEU A 117 -0.76 7.41 2.12
N GLU A 118 -1.94 7.97 2.42
CA GLU A 118 -2.34 9.24 1.83
C GLU A 118 -1.30 10.32 2.21
N GLY A 119 -0.59 10.87 1.25
CA GLY A 119 0.58 11.70 1.54
C GLY A 119 1.45 12.00 0.33
N SER A 120 2.67 12.44 0.61
CA SER A 120 3.70 12.72 -0.38
C SER A 120 5.08 12.59 0.26
N ASP A 121 6.12 12.61 -0.57
CA ASP A 121 7.53 12.53 -0.12
C ASP A 121 7.99 13.73 0.72
N TYR A 122 7.16 14.78 0.82
CA TYR A 122 7.53 16.07 1.40
C TYR A 122 6.65 16.49 2.59
N VAL A 123 5.54 15.79 2.83
CA VAL A 123 4.60 16.12 3.91
C VAL A 123 4.65 15.02 4.97
N PRO A 124 4.98 15.33 6.24
CA PRO A 124 5.00 14.34 7.31
C PRO A 124 3.68 13.58 7.44
N TYR A 125 3.73 12.28 7.67
CA TYR A 125 2.54 11.44 7.95
C TYR A 125 1.98 11.71 9.35
N THR A 126 0.67 11.56 9.50
CA THR A 126 0.00 11.85 10.78
C THR A 126 0.24 10.75 11.81
N SER A 127 0.07 11.08 13.10
CA SER A 127 0.08 10.09 14.18
C SER A 127 -0.98 8.99 13.96
N ALA A 128 -2.17 9.37 13.47
CA ALA A 128 -3.24 8.44 13.16
C ALA A 128 -2.84 7.44 12.06
N GLN A 129 -2.12 7.90 11.03
CA GLN A 129 -1.58 7.03 9.99
C GLN A 129 -0.59 6.01 10.54
N TYR A 130 0.39 6.44 11.35
CA TYR A 130 1.33 5.50 11.97
C TYR A 130 0.62 4.50 12.89
N GLN A 131 -0.33 4.94 13.71
CA GLN A 131 -1.09 4.05 14.60
C GLN A 131 -1.86 3.00 13.80
N SER A 132 -2.54 3.39 12.71
CA SER A 132 -3.24 2.45 11.85
C SER A 132 -2.28 1.52 11.10
N LEU A 133 -1.16 2.03 10.59
CA LEU A 133 -0.13 1.24 9.92
C LEU A 133 0.49 0.20 10.86
N VAL A 134 0.77 0.55 12.11
CA VAL A 134 1.31 -0.37 13.13
C VAL A 134 0.28 -1.46 13.43
N ARG A 135 -0.97 -1.10 13.70
CA ARG A 135 -2.04 -2.08 13.97
C ARG A 135 -2.25 -3.03 12.80
N LEU A 136 -2.29 -2.50 11.59
CA LEU A 136 -2.42 -3.30 10.38
C LEU A 136 -1.21 -4.20 10.16
N THR A 137 0.01 -3.69 10.31
CA THR A 137 1.24 -4.48 10.21
C THR A 137 1.24 -5.64 11.21
N LYS A 138 0.88 -5.40 12.48
CA LYS A 138 0.78 -6.48 13.48
C LYS A 138 -0.23 -7.57 13.07
N ALA A 139 -1.41 -7.17 12.58
CA ALA A 139 -2.40 -8.13 12.08
C ALA A 139 -1.87 -8.93 10.88
N LEU A 140 -1.15 -8.28 9.97
CA LEU A 140 -0.49 -8.92 8.84
C LEU A 140 0.58 -9.91 9.28
N GLN A 141 1.43 -9.55 10.25
CA GLN A 141 2.47 -10.45 10.77
C GLN A 141 1.88 -11.66 11.50
N GLN A 142 0.75 -11.50 12.18
CA GLN A 142 0.02 -12.63 12.78
C GLN A 142 -0.51 -13.59 11.72
N ARG A 143 -1.06 -13.07 10.61
CA ARG A 143 -1.63 -13.89 9.53
C ARG A 143 -0.58 -14.47 8.58
N TYR A 144 0.50 -13.72 8.35
CA TYR A 144 1.60 -13.99 7.43
C TYR A 144 2.95 -13.82 8.15
N PRO A 145 3.37 -14.80 8.98
CA PRO A 145 4.57 -14.67 9.82
C PRO A 145 5.89 -14.50 9.05
N ALA A 146 5.91 -14.80 7.75
CA ALA A 146 7.07 -14.57 6.89
C ALA A 146 7.32 -13.07 6.62
N ILE A 147 6.36 -12.19 6.92
CA ILE A 147 6.58 -10.73 6.95
C ILE A 147 7.32 -10.39 8.25
N THR A 148 8.62 -10.60 8.28
CA THR A 148 9.46 -10.19 9.42
C THR A 148 9.74 -8.69 9.36
N GLN A 149 10.24 -8.10 10.46
CA GLN A 149 10.61 -6.67 10.47
C GLN A 149 11.63 -6.32 9.36
N GLN A 150 12.57 -7.22 9.07
CA GLN A 150 13.57 -7.06 8.00
C GLN A 150 12.97 -7.13 6.59
N ARG A 151 11.73 -7.61 6.46
CA ARG A 151 10.97 -7.71 5.21
C ARG A 151 9.82 -6.70 5.17
N ILE A 152 9.98 -5.59 5.88
CA ILE A 152 9.18 -4.38 5.70
C ILE A 152 10.08 -3.35 5.03
N THR A 153 9.61 -2.77 3.92
CA THR A 153 10.40 -1.85 3.12
C THR A 153 9.54 -0.78 2.47
N GLY A 154 10.18 0.24 1.89
CA GLY A 154 9.53 1.27 1.07
C GLY A 154 9.67 0.96 -0.42
N HIS A 155 8.75 1.49 -1.23
CA HIS A 155 8.79 1.30 -2.69
C HIS A 155 10.11 1.76 -3.33
N GLN A 156 10.66 2.87 -2.82
CA GLN A 156 11.95 3.42 -3.22
C GLN A 156 13.11 2.42 -3.13
N TYR A 157 13.04 1.46 -2.21
CA TYR A 157 14.13 0.49 -1.99
C TYR A 157 14.00 -0.75 -2.89
N ILE A 158 12.79 -1.09 -3.34
CA ILE A 158 12.58 -2.22 -4.27
C ILE A 158 12.59 -1.79 -5.75
N ALA A 159 12.52 -0.48 -6.00
CA ALA A 159 12.51 0.11 -7.34
C ALA A 159 13.33 1.42 -7.38
N PRO A 160 14.65 1.35 -7.03
CA PRO A 160 15.50 2.53 -7.02
C PRO A 160 15.53 3.21 -8.39
N GLN A 161 15.73 4.53 -8.39
CA GLN A 161 15.72 5.41 -9.57
C GLN A 161 14.36 5.56 -10.29
N ARG A 162 13.39 4.66 -10.05
CA ARG A 162 12.04 4.75 -10.62
C ARG A 162 11.02 5.31 -9.63
N LYS A 163 11.15 4.98 -8.34
CA LYS A 163 10.20 5.36 -7.29
C LYS A 163 10.92 5.98 -6.10
N THR A 164 10.25 6.94 -5.48
CA THR A 164 10.76 7.71 -4.33
C THR A 164 9.87 7.57 -3.11
N ASP A 165 8.64 7.04 -3.24
CA ASP A 165 7.71 6.77 -2.15
C ASP A 165 8.24 5.66 -1.19
N PRO A 166 7.99 5.75 0.12
CA PRO A 166 7.18 6.76 0.83
C PRO A 166 7.95 8.06 1.19
N GLY A 167 9.15 8.26 0.63
CA GLY A 167 9.95 9.45 0.79
C GLY A 167 10.71 9.52 2.12
N LEU A 168 11.60 10.51 2.21
CA LEU A 168 12.45 10.72 3.39
C LEU A 168 11.65 11.16 4.64
N VAL A 169 10.42 11.64 4.45
CA VAL A 169 9.52 12.06 5.53
C VAL A 169 8.84 10.88 6.23
N PHE A 170 8.95 9.65 5.70
CA PHE A 170 8.52 8.46 6.42
C PHE A 170 9.54 8.10 7.51
N ASP A 171 9.13 8.25 8.76
CA ASP A 171 9.95 7.99 9.94
C ASP A 171 9.96 6.48 10.26
N TRP A 172 10.85 5.77 9.59
CA TRP A 172 11.10 4.35 9.82
C TRP A 172 11.43 4.03 11.28
N ARG A 173 12.18 4.91 11.95
CA ARG A 173 12.59 4.69 13.34
C ARG A 173 11.38 4.73 14.26
N TYR A 174 10.54 5.74 14.13
CA TYR A 174 9.29 5.85 14.87
C TYR A 174 8.38 4.65 14.59
N PHE A 175 8.18 4.30 13.32
CA PHE A 175 7.35 3.16 12.93
C PHE A 175 7.82 1.85 13.58
N PHE A 176 9.11 1.51 13.48
CA PHE A 176 9.63 0.26 14.08
C PHE A 176 9.65 0.28 15.61
N GLN A 177 9.85 1.45 16.23
CA GLN A 177 9.71 1.60 17.67
C GLN A 177 8.28 1.26 18.12
N GLN A 178 7.27 1.84 17.45
CA GLN A 178 5.86 1.55 17.76
C GLN A 178 5.45 0.11 17.45
N LEU A 179 6.07 -0.50 16.41
CA LEU A 179 5.80 -1.89 16.06
C LEU A 179 6.30 -2.89 17.10
N SER A 180 7.37 -2.53 17.83
CA SER A 180 8.02 -3.39 18.82
C SER A 180 7.46 -3.25 20.24
N LEU A 181 6.63 -2.22 20.49
CA LEU A 181 5.83 -2.07 21.71
C LEU A 181 4.63 -3.02 21.71
#